data_AF-A0A5N3WN33-F1
#
_entry.id   AF-A0A5N3WN33-F1
#
_cell.length_a   1.000
_cell.length_b   1.000
_cell.length_c   1.000
_cell.angle_alpha   90.00
_cell.angle_beta   90.00
_cell.angle_gamma   90.00
#
_symmetry.space_group_name_H-M   'P 1'
#
loop_
_entity.id
_entity.type
_entity.pdbx_description
1 polymer ?
#
loop_
_entity_poly.entity_id
_entity_poly.type
_entity_poly.pdbx_seq_one_letter_code
_entity_poly.pdbx_strand_id
1 'polypeptide(L)'
;MRPERSPLRLSSYSTGMRLPVTVHSEQWRPMSFIAHPGDRVNKINEYVRSRTKVPVQEQVLQLGSKTLKSQRTLSSYGIDKETTIHLTLKVVKPSDEELPLVLVEPGDEGQRHELQVRRSSSVTQVKEMIKMKTAIPPKKQIVNCNGKKLEDGKIMGDYGIKKGHILFLTYPCIGG
;
A
#
# COMPACT_ATOMS: atom_id res chain seq x y z
N MET A 1 22.48 -37.26 -25.60
CA MET A 1 21.93 -35.95 -26.05
C MET A 1 21.32 -35.27 -24.84
N ARG A 2 21.92 -34.18 -24.36
CA ARG A 2 21.41 -33.36 -23.25
C ARG A 2 20.88 -32.05 -23.85
N PRO A 3 19.72 -31.52 -23.43
CA PRO A 3 19.28 -30.23 -23.93
C PRO A 3 20.16 -29.12 -23.36
N GLU A 4 20.64 -28.26 -24.26
CA GLU A 4 21.31 -27.00 -23.96
C GLU A 4 20.42 -26.16 -23.05
N ARG A 5 20.94 -25.78 -21.88
CA ARG A 5 20.32 -24.74 -21.05
C ARG A 5 20.68 -23.40 -21.67
N SER A 6 19.71 -22.76 -22.32
CA SER A 6 19.79 -21.34 -22.68
C SER A 6 20.16 -20.54 -21.42
N PRO A 7 21.21 -19.71 -21.43
CA PRO A 7 21.49 -18.85 -20.30
C PRO A 7 20.35 -17.84 -20.16
N LEU A 8 19.78 -17.77 -18.95
CA LEU A 8 18.87 -16.71 -18.54
C LEU A 8 19.53 -15.38 -18.91
N ARG A 9 18.90 -14.64 -19.82
CA ARG A 9 19.33 -13.30 -20.22
C ARG A 9 19.29 -12.44 -18.96
N LEU A 10 20.44 -12.26 -18.33
CA LEU A 10 20.61 -11.25 -17.29
C LEU A 10 20.21 -9.92 -17.91
N SER A 11 19.12 -9.38 -17.40
CA SER A 11 18.65 -8.05 -17.67
C SER A 11 19.75 -7.05 -17.30
N SER A 12 20.50 -6.62 -18.31
CA SER A 12 21.39 -5.46 -18.24
C SER A 12 20.55 -4.19 -18.12
N TYR A 13 20.14 -3.82 -16.91
CA TYR A 13 19.53 -2.52 -16.65
C TYR A 13 20.53 -1.61 -15.92
N SER A 14 21.31 -0.89 -16.73
CA SER A 14 21.84 0.47 -16.49
C SER A 14 22.08 0.91 -15.03
N THR A 15 23.24 0.56 -14.49
CA THR A 15 23.76 1.00 -13.17
C THR A 15 24.23 2.47 -13.10
N GLY A 16 23.69 3.39 -13.90
CA GLY A 16 24.27 4.75 -14.04
C GLY A 16 23.33 5.94 -13.86
N MET A 17 22.08 5.86 -14.32
CA MET A 17 21.27 7.07 -14.50
C MET A 17 20.48 7.44 -13.25
N ARG A 18 20.90 8.54 -12.61
CA ARG A 18 20.22 9.15 -11.45
C ARG A 18 19.35 10.30 -11.93
N LEU A 19 18.09 10.28 -11.54
CA LEU A 19 17.11 11.31 -11.85
C LEU A 19 16.82 12.12 -10.58
N PRO A 20 17.23 13.39 -10.49
CA PRO A 20 16.78 14.28 -9.45
C PRO A 20 15.28 14.54 -9.63
N VAL A 21 14.47 14.14 -8.67
CA VAL A 21 13.02 14.39 -8.69
C VAL A 21 12.67 15.31 -7.53
N THR A 22 11.96 16.40 -7.83
CA THR A 22 11.46 17.35 -6.84
C THR A 22 9.94 17.31 -6.83
N VAL A 23 9.36 16.98 -5.68
CA VAL A 23 7.92 16.96 -5.46
C VAL A 23 7.49 18.26 -4.80
N HIS A 24 6.65 19.03 -5.49
CA HIS A 24 6.02 20.24 -5.01
C HIS A 24 4.64 19.94 -4.42
N SER A 25 4.24 20.70 -3.42
CA SER A 25 2.92 20.60 -2.80
C SER A 25 2.46 21.98 -2.33
N GLU A 26 1.15 22.16 -2.19
CA GLU A 26 0.56 23.36 -1.59
C GLU A 26 0.74 23.39 -0.06
N GLN A 27 0.84 22.22 0.57
CA GLN A 27 0.82 22.10 2.03
C GLN A 27 2.21 21.87 2.63
N TRP A 28 3.17 21.35 1.85
CA TRP A 28 4.53 21.05 2.31
C TRP A 28 5.58 21.72 1.45
N ARG A 29 6.73 22.01 2.06
CA ARG A 29 7.92 22.48 1.33
C ARG A 29 8.33 21.46 0.25
N PRO A 30 8.92 21.91 -0.87
CA PRO A 30 9.41 21.01 -1.90
C PRO A 30 10.35 19.96 -1.34
N MET A 31 10.18 18.71 -1.79
CA MET A 31 10.98 17.58 -1.34
C MET A 31 11.71 16.99 -2.53
N SER A 32 13.03 16.88 -2.43
CA SER A 32 13.85 16.25 -3.47
C SER A 32 14.25 14.85 -3.06
N PHE A 33 14.32 13.94 -4.03
CA PHE A 33 14.87 12.60 -3.86
C PHE A 33 15.48 12.12 -5.18
N ILE A 34 16.41 11.18 -5.09
CA ILE A 34 17.05 10.59 -6.27
C ILE A 34 16.32 9.30 -6.66
N ALA A 35 15.86 9.24 -7.91
CA ALA A 35 15.20 8.09 -8.50
C ALA A 35 16.01 7.50 -9.66
N HIS A 36 15.63 6.31 -10.10
CA HIS A 36 16.10 5.73 -11.36
C HIS A 36 14.92 5.58 -12.32
N PRO A 37 15.13 5.61 -13.64
CA PRO A 37 14.05 5.44 -14.62
C PRO A 37 13.27 4.13 -14.46
N GLY A 38 13.95 3.07 -14.01
CA GLY A 38 13.34 1.77 -13.72
C GLY A 38 12.55 1.72 -12.41
N ASP A 39 12.68 2.73 -11.53
CA ASP A 39 11.91 2.78 -10.29
C ASP A 39 10.42 2.91 -10.59
N ARG A 40 9.60 2.25 -9.78
CA ARG A 40 8.14 2.44 -9.80
C ARG A 40 7.77 3.75 -9.13
N VAL A 41 6.72 4.39 -9.63
CA VAL A 41 6.13 5.60 -9.01
C VAL A 41 5.83 5.38 -7.52
N ASN A 42 5.45 4.16 -7.12
CA ASN A 42 5.23 3.81 -5.71
C ASN A 42 6.42 4.18 -4.78
N LYS A 43 7.67 4.11 -5.26
CA LYS A 43 8.84 4.51 -4.46
C LYS A 43 8.79 5.99 -4.08
N ILE A 44 8.31 6.84 -5.00
CA ILE A 44 8.08 8.26 -4.75
C ILE A 44 6.97 8.46 -3.73
N ASN A 45 5.85 7.77 -3.92
CA ASN A 45 4.71 7.91 -3.00
C ASN A 45 5.07 7.50 -1.57
N GLU A 46 5.85 6.44 -1.42
CA GLU A 46 6.37 5.98 -0.13
C GLU A 46 7.30 7.01 0.52
N TYR A 47 8.20 7.61 -0.27
CA TYR A 47 9.05 8.71 0.20
C TYR A 47 8.20 9.90 0.66
N VAL A 48 7.24 10.35 -0.16
CA VAL A 48 6.31 11.42 0.20
C VAL A 48 5.55 11.07 1.48
N ARG A 49 5.00 9.86 1.60
CA ARG A 49 4.30 9.40 2.82
C ARG A 49 5.19 9.52 4.05
N SER A 50 6.46 9.12 3.94
CA SER A 50 7.38 9.16 5.08
C SER A 50 7.57 10.58 5.62
N ARG A 51 7.56 11.58 4.71
CA ARG A 51 7.78 13.01 4.97
C ARG A 51 6.51 13.75 5.40
N THR A 52 5.37 13.45 4.77
CA THR A 52 4.11 14.18 4.97
C THR A 52 3.12 13.45 5.88
N LYS A 53 3.34 12.15 6.13
CA LYS A 53 2.38 11.21 6.74
C LYS A 53 1.09 11.01 5.96
N VAL A 54 0.97 11.56 4.75
CA VAL A 54 -0.18 11.34 3.85
C VAL A 54 -0.12 9.92 3.28
N PRO A 55 -1.15 9.08 3.48
CA PRO A 55 -1.15 7.73 2.94
C PRO A 55 -1.05 7.70 1.42
N VAL A 56 -0.36 6.70 0.85
CA VAL A 56 -0.06 6.60 -0.60
C VAL A 56 -1.30 6.71 -1.49
N GLN A 57 -2.43 6.20 -1.02
CA GLN A 57 -3.72 6.23 -1.73
C GLN A 57 -4.35 7.63 -1.82
N GLU A 58 -3.98 8.54 -0.92
CA GLU A 58 -4.44 9.93 -0.90
C GLU A 58 -3.53 10.82 -1.73
N GLN A 59 -2.43 10.26 -2.24
CA GLN A 59 -1.45 11.00 -3.03
C GLN A 59 -1.74 10.84 -4.51
N VAL A 60 -1.97 11.98 -5.17
CA VAL A 60 -2.00 12.06 -6.63
C VAL A 60 -0.75 12.82 -7.07
N LEU A 61 0.21 12.08 -7.63
CA LEU A 61 1.39 12.67 -8.25
C LEU A 61 1.11 12.98 -9.71
N GLN A 62 1.43 14.20 -10.13
CA GLN A 62 1.26 14.66 -11.51
C GLN A 62 2.59 15.12 -12.09
N LEU A 63 2.85 14.76 -13.35
CA LEU A 63 3.89 15.33 -14.19
C LEU A 63 3.22 16.20 -15.25
N GLY A 64 3.24 17.53 -15.06
CA GLY A 64 2.41 18.45 -15.83
C GLY A 64 0.92 18.07 -15.70
N SER A 65 0.25 17.84 -16.82
CA SER A 65 -1.16 17.39 -16.86
C SER A 65 -1.33 15.87 -16.68
N LYS A 66 -0.25 15.08 -16.59
CA LYS A 66 -0.30 13.61 -16.57
C LYS A 66 -0.28 13.06 -15.15
N THR A 67 -1.34 12.38 -14.74
CA THR A 67 -1.39 11.67 -13.46
C THR A 67 -0.58 10.37 -13.50
N LEU A 68 0.32 10.20 -12.53
CA LEU A 68 1.18 9.03 -12.41
C LEU A 68 0.48 7.93 -11.60
N LYS A 69 0.62 6.68 -12.05
CA LYS A 69 0.05 5.48 -11.41
C LYS A 69 1.14 4.73 -10.66
N SER A 70 0.88 4.35 -9.41
CA SER A 70 1.88 3.77 -8.49
C SER A 70 2.58 2.51 -9.03
N GLN A 71 1.87 1.66 -9.79
CA GLN A 71 2.41 0.41 -10.36
C GLN A 71 3.30 0.58 -11.60
N ARG A 72 3.34 1.76 -12.21
CA ARG A 72 4.09 2.04 -13.44
C ARG A 72 5.50 2.55 -13.11
N THR A 73 6.47 2.33 -14.00
CA THR A 73 7.84 2.85 -13.85
C THR A 73 7.94 4.29 -14.33
N LEU A 74 8.95 5.03 -13.87
CA LEU A 74 9.19 6.40 -14.33
C LEU A 74 9.48 6.44 -15.85
N SER A 75 10.27 5.51 -16.35
CA SER A 75 10.55 5.36 -17.79
C SER A 75 9.29 5.15 -18.63
N SER A 76 8.27 4.47 -18.11
CA SER A 76 7.00 4.28 -18.85
C SER A 76 6.22 5.58 -19.07
N TYR A 77 6.57 6.63 -18.33
CA TYR A 77 6.05 7.98 -18.50
C TYR A 77 6.92 8.86 -19.40
N GLY A 78 8.03 8.34 -19.94
CA GLY A 78 9.05 9.11 -20.67
C GLY A 78 10.00 9.87 -19.74
N ILE A 79 10.14 9.41 -18.50
CA ILE A 79 11.03 10.01 -17.49
C ILE A 79 12.34 9.22 -17.49
N ASP A 80 13.20 9.54 -18.46
CA ASP A 80 14.49 8.89 -18.69
C ASP A 80 15.59 9.90 -19.08
N LYS A 81 15.31 11.21 -18.97
CA LYS A 81 16.26 12.27 -19.31
C LYS A 81 16.89 12.90 -18.07
N GLU A 82 18.14 13.32 -18.18
CA GLU A 82 19.02 13.86 -17.13
C GLU A 82 18.65 15.28 -16.64
N THR A 83 17.37 15.66 -16.70
CA THR A 83 16.89 16.94 -16.15
C THR A 83 16.18 16.72 -14.81
N THR A 84 16.22 17.73 -13.93
CA THR A 84 15.43 17.70 -12.70
C THR A 84 13.94 17.61 -13.04
N ILE A 85 13.29 16.56 -12.55
CA ILE A 85 11.87 16.32 -12.79
C ILE A 85 11.07 16.96 -11.67
N HIS A 86 10.11 17.80 -12.05
CA HIS A 86 9.17 18.39 -11.09
C HIS A 86 7.84 17.64 -11.13
N LEU A 87 7.43 17.13 -9.97
CA LEU A 87 6.13 16.51 -9.76
C LEU A 87 5.29 17.39 -8.85
N THR A 88 3.97 17.38 -9.06
CA THR A 88 3.02 18.04 -8.15
C THR A 88 2.29 16.97 -7.35
N LEU A 89 2.32 17.09 -6.02
CA LEU A 89 1.52 16.32 -5.09
C LEU A 89 0.20 17.04 -4.83
N LYS A 90 -0.89 16.39 -5.24
CA LYS A 90 -2.24 16.74 -4.77
C LYS A 90 -2.69 15.71 -3.74
N VAL A 91 -3.12 16.20 -2.58
CA VAL A 91 -3.73 15.34 -1.56
C VAL A 91 -5.21 15.28 -1.84
N VAL A 92 -5.68 14.10 -2.22
CA VAL A 92 -7.11 13.83 -2.37
C VAL A 92 -7.51 12.96 -1.19
N LYS A 93 -8.48 13.42 -0.40
CA LYS A 93 -9.13 12.49 0.53
C LYS A 93 -9.88 11.48 -0.33
N PRO A 94 -9.53 10.19 -0.33
CA PRO A 94 -10.40 9.20 -0.93
C PRO A 94 -11.75 9.37 -0.22
N SER A 95 -12.83 9.38 -0.98
CA SER A 95 -14.18 9.29 -0.42
C SER A 95 -14.17 8.19 0.64
N ASP A 96 -14.84 8.41 1.78
CA ASP A 96 -14.88 7.44 2.88
C ASP A 96 -15.69 6.21 2.44
N GLU A 97 -15.02 5.39 1.64
CA GLU A 97 -15.57 4.26 0.93
C GLU A 97 -15.83 3.13 1.92
N GLU A 98 -17.01 2.53 1.79
CA GLU A 98 -17.33 1.29 2.49
C GLU A 98 -16.60 0.13 1.83
N LEU A 99 -15.81 -0.55 2.65
CA LEU A 99 -15.05 -1.75 2.36
C LEU A 99 -15.82 -2.94 2.97
N PRO A 100 -16.71 -3.59 2.21
CA PRO A 100 -17.22 -4.88 2.62
C PRO A 100 -16.06 -5.89 2.56
N LEU A 101 -15.72 -6.42 3.73
CA LEU A 101 -14.63 -7.37 3.94
C LEU A 101 -15.20 -8.68 4.47
N VAL A 102 -14.46 -9.76 4.25
CA VAL A 102 -14.75 -11.07 4.84
C VAL A 102 -13.67 -11.38 5.87
N LEU A 103 -14.08 -11.66 7.09
CA LEU A 103 -13.23 -12.22 8.14
C LEU A 103 -13.28 -13.75 8.07
N VAL A 104 -12.14 -14.40 8.16
CA VAL A 104 -12.02 -15.86 8.26
C VAL A 104 -11.40 -16.20 9.60
N GLU A 105 -12.10 -17.03 10.37
CA GLU A 105 -11.63 -17.58 11.64
C GLU A 105 -10.67 -18.77 11.45
N PRO A 106 -9.81 -19.07 12.42
CA PRO A 106 -8.97 -20.26 12.37
C PRO A 106 -9.82 -21.52 12.61
N GLY A 107 -9.64 -22.57 11.82
CA GLY A 107 -10.34 -23.86 11.93
C GLY A 107 -10.50 -24.57 10.58
N ASP A 108 -10.84 -25.87 10.59
CA ASP A 108 -10.86 -26.72 9.39
C ASP A 108 -11.89 -26.28 8.34
N GLU A 109 -13.02 -25.71 8.76
CA GLU A 109 -14.04 -25.15 7.85
C GLU A 109 -13.94 -23.63 7.66
N GLY A 110 -13.11 -22.94 8.46
CA GLY A 110 -12.82 -21.50 8.37
C GLY A 110 -14.08 -20.62 8.35
N GLN A 111 -14.77 -20.50 9.49
CA GLN A 111 -16.00 -19.72 9.60
C GLN A 111 -15.80 -18.29 9.07
N ARG A 112 -16.74 -17.83 8.24
CA ARG A 112 -16.66 -16.55 7.54
C ARG A 112 -17.67 -15.55 8.09
N HIS A 113 -17.22 -14.33 8.32
CA HIS A 113 -18.07 -13.23 8.78
C HIS A 113 -17.95 -12.02 7.86
N GLU A 114 -19.07 -11.45 7.47
CA GLU A 114 -19.09 -10.18 6.74
C GLU A 114 -18.86 -9.01 7.70
N LEU A 115 -17.94 -8.12 7.32
CA LEU A 115 -17.61 -6.90 8.03
C LEU A 115 -17.81 -5.70 7.10
N GLN A 116 -18.65 -4.76 7.51
CA GLN A 116 -18.83 -3.48 6.83
C GLN A 116 -17.90 -2.44 7.45
N VAL A 117 -16.70 -2.33 6.89
CA VAL A 117 -15.66 -1.44 7.42
C VAL A 117 -15.54 -0.23 6.51
N ARG A 118 -15.12 0.92 7.01
CA ARG A 118 -14.83 2.09 6.18
C ARG A 118 -13.33 2.22 5.96
N ARG A 119 -12.92 2.85 4.86
CA ARG A 119 -11.50 3.10 4.58
C ARG A 119 -10.83 3.91 5.69
N SER A 120 -11.57 4.83 6.30
CA SER A 120 -11.15 5.63 7.45
C SER A 120 -11.22 4.91 8.80
N SER A 121 -11.83 3.72 8.89
CA SER A 121 -11.93 2.98 10.14
C SER A 121 -10.55 2.64 10.69
N SER A 122 -10.38 2.89 11.99
CA SER A 122 -9.18 2.44 12.71
C SER A 122 -9.17 0.93 12.90
N VAL A 123 -7.98 0.34 12.98
CA VAL A 123 -7.83 -1.10 13.29
C VAL A 123 -8.49 -1.45 14.63
N THR A 124 -8.43 -0.56 15.62
CA THR A 124 -9.11 -0.73 16.91
C THR A 124 -10.63 -0.88 16.75
N GLN A 125 -11.27 -0.04 15.93
CA GLN A 125 -12.71 -0.17 15.64
C GLN A 125 -13.03 -1.49 14.95
N VAL A 126 -12.21 -1.92 13.98
CA VAL A 126 -12.39 -3.20 13.29
C VAL A 126 -12.29 -4.37 14.25
N LYS A 127 -11.32 -4.36 15.19
CA LYS A 127 -11.21 -5.40 16.22
C LYS A 127 -12.42 -5.45 17.14
N GLU A 128 -13.02 -4.31 17.47
CA GLU A 128 -14.27 -4.29 18.25
C GLU A 128 -15.44 -4.89 17.46
N MET A 129 -15.53 -4.62 16.16
CA MET A 129 -16.53 -5.27 15.28
C MET A 129 -16.31 -6.79 15.21
N ILE A 130 -15.06 -7.24 15.12
CA ILE A 130 -14.71 -8.66 15.15
C ILE A 130 -15.12 -9.30 16.48
N LYS A 131 -14.90 -8.61 17.61
CA LYS A 131 -15.35 -9.09 18.93
C LYS A 131 -16.86 -9.25 18.97
N MET A 132 -17.63 -8.34 18.38
CA MET A 132 -19.09 -8.48 18.31
C MET A 132 -19.53 -9.70 17.50
N LYS A 133 -18.76 -10.11 16.48
CA LYS A 133 -19.06 -11.27 15.62
C LYS A 133 -18.59 -12.62 16.18
N THR A 134 -17.44 -12.62 16.86
CA THR A 134 -16.71 -13.84 17.26
C THR A 134 -16.62 -14.03 18.77
N ALA A 135 -17.05 -13.04 19.57
CA ALA A 135 -16.85 -12.95 21.01
C ALA A 135 -15.37 -12.91 21.48
N ILE A 136 -14.39 -12.86 20.56
CA ILE A 136 -12.97 -12.84 20.91
C ILE A 136 -12.55 -11.42 21.33
N PRO A 137 -11.96 -11.22 22.53
CA PRO A 137 -11.53 -9.90 22.99
C PRO A 137 -10.49 -9.26 22.05
N PRO A 138 -10.56 -7.95 21.75
CA PRO A 138 -9.63 -7.25 20.84
C PRO A 138 -8.15 -7.48 21.15
N LYS A 139 -7.80 -7.56 22.44
CA LYS A 139 -6.44 -7.81 22.92
C LYS A 139 -5.88 -9.19 22.54
N LYS A 140 -6.75 -10.17 22.30
CA LYS A 140 -6.36 -11.53 21.86
C LYS A 140 -6.35 -11.66 20.34
N GLN A 141 -6.98 -10.73 19.62
CA GLN A 141 -7.10 -10.79 18.18
C GLN A 141 -5.78 -10.38 17.50
N ILE A 142 -5.33 -11.23 16.58
CA ILE A 142 -4.28 -10.94 15.61
C ILE A 142 -4.94 -11.01 14.23
N VAL A 143 -5.20 -9.83 13.66
CA VAL A 143 -5.86 -9.68 12.37
C VAL A 143 -4.81 -9.45 11.29
N ASN A 144 -4.87 -10.23 10.22
CA ASN A 144 -3.94 -10.13 9.10
C ASN A 144 -4.70 -9.89 7.78
N CYS A 145 -4.11 -9.10 6.89
CA CYS A 145 -4.61 -8.93 5.52
C CYS A 145 -3.43 -8.93 4.54
N ASN A 146 -3.49 -9.72 3.47
CA ASN A 146 -2.41 -9.83 2.47
C ASN A 146 -1.02 -10.05 3.10
N GLY A 147 -0.93 -10.91 4.13
CA GLY A 147 0.31 -11.20 4.85
C GLY A 147 0.81 -10.09 5.78
N LYS A 148 0.05 -8.99 5.95
CA LYS A 148 0.38 -7.90 6.88
C LYS A 148 -0.51 -7.98 8.11
N LYS A 149 0.11 -7.99 9.29
CA LYS A 149 -0.60 -7.81 10.57
C LYS A 149 -1.12 -6.38 10.66
N LEU A 150 -2.40 -6.24 11.04
CA LEU A 150 -3.01 -4.96 11.31
C LEU A 150 -2.67 -4.51 12.74
N GLU A 151 -1.99 -3.38 12.83
CA GLU A 151 -1.54 -2.72 14.05
C GLU A 151 -2.55 -1.66 14.51
N ASP A 152 -2.75 -1.59 15.83
CA ASP A 152 -3.60 -0.58 16.47
C ASP A 152 -3.03 0.82 16.22
N GLY A 153 -3.91 1.83 16.10
CA GLY A 153 -3.52 3.21 15.78
C GLY A 153 -3.31 3.53 14.30
N LYS A 154 -3.40 2.52 13.41
CA LYS A 154 -3.49 2.72 11.95
C LYS A 154 -4.93 2.60 11.46
N ILE A 155 -5.19 3.12 10.26
CA ILE A 155 -6.49 2.98 9.59
C ILE A 155 -6.45 1.92 8.49
N MET A 156 -7.59 1.38 8.09
CA MET A 156 -7.67 0.35 7.04
C MET A 156 -7.06 0.79 5.71
N GLY A 157 -7.21 2.07 5.40
CA GLY A 157 -6.58 2.68 4.24
C GLY A 157 -5.05 2.57 4.23
N ASP A 158 -4.37 2.63 5.38
CA ASP A 158 -2.90 2.61 5.42
C ASP A 158 -2.31 1.30 4.88
N TYR A 159 -3.09 0.23 4.97
CA TYR A 159 -2.73 -1.10 4.49
C TYR A 159 -3.03 -1.30 2.99
N GLY A 160 -3.66 -0.32 2.34
CA GLY A 160 -4.09 -0.42 0.95
C GLY A 160 -5.17 -1.48 0.74
N ILE A 161 -6.01 -1.71 1.76
CA ILE A 161 -7.10 -2.68 1.71
C ILE A 161 -8.17 -2.17 0.73
N LYS A 162 -8.73 -3.10 -0.04
CA LYS A 162 -9.75 -2.82 -1.06
C LYS A 162 -10.96 -3.71 -0.83
N LYS A 163 -12.07 -3.34 -1.48
CA LYS A 163 -13.27 -4.17 -1.57
C LYS A 163 -12.92 -5.60 -2.03
N GLY A 164 -13.44 -6.59 -1.31
CA GLY A 164 -13.20 -8.01 -1.62
C GLY A 164 -11.91 -8.61 -1.05
N HIS A 165 -11.08 -7.82 -0.34
CA HIS A 165 -9.99 -8.39 0.45
C HIS A 165 -10.54 -9.21 1.63
N ILE A 166 -9.75 -10.19 2.06
CA ILE A 166 -10.06 -11.09 3.17
C ILE A 166 -9.18 -10.73 4.37
N LEU A 167 -9.78 -10.68 5.55
CA LEU A 167 -9.11 -10.58 6.84
C LEU A 167 -9.01 -11.97 7.47
N PHE A 168 -7.83 -12.34 7.95
CA PHE A 168 -7.61 -13.58 8.66
C PHE A 168 -7.46 -13.28 10.15
N LEU A 169 -8.31 -13.90 10.97
CA LEU A 169 -8.21 -13.83 12.41
C LEU A 169 -7.36 -14.99 12.94
N THR A 170 -6.46 -14.68 13.85
CA THR A 170 -5.76 -15.65 14.69
C THR A 170 -5.82 -15.18 16.13
N TYR A 171 -5.85 -16.10 17.08
CA TYR A 171 -5.86 -15.80 18.50
C TYR A 171 -5.23 -16.97 19.25
N PRO A 172 -4.49 -16.71 20.34
CA PRO A 172 -3.94 -17.79 21.15
C PRO A 172 -5.08 -18.54 21.86
N CYS A 173 -5.20 -19.83 21.59
CA CYS A 173 -6.05 -20.73 22.36
C CYS A 173 -5.37 -20.93 23.72
N ILE A 174 -6.00 -20.47 24.79
CA ILE A 174 -5.63 -20.88 26.14
C ILE A 174 -6.39 -22.17 26.35
N GLY A 175 -5.75 -23.31 26.09
CA GLY A 175 -6.30 -24.62 26.44
C GLY A 175 -6.56 -24.65 27.94
N GLY A 176 -7.80 -24.98 28.30
CA GLY A 176 -8.18 -25.37 29.65
C GLY A 176 -8.02 -26.86 29.85
#